data_AF-A0A812DB03-F1
#
_entry.id   AF-A0A812DB03-F1
#
_cell.length_a   1.000
_cell.length_b   1.000
_cell.length_c   1.000
_cell.angle_alpha   90.00
_cell.angle_beta   90.00
_cell.angle_gamma   90.00
#
_symmetry.space_group_name_H-M   'P 1'
#
loop_
_entity.id
_entity.type
_entity.pdbx_description
1 polymer ?
#
loop_
_entity_poly.entity_id
_entity_poly.type
_entity_poly.pdbx_seq_one_letter_code
_entity_poly.pdbx_strand_id
1 'polypeptide(L)'
;MGTLSIPFGDNERECDAKMVLDVIARMEDTEPFSDELLQAMKRLWADTGVQECFGRSNEYQLNDSAKYFLDDLDRLGAKDYMPTEQDILRTRVKTTGIVEVHFSFKNLNFKLFDVGGQRSERKKWIHCFEDVTAIIFCVAMSEYDQVLHEDETTNQYTGKQTYEEAAAYIQAQFESKNKSSTKEIYCHQTCATDTNNIQFVFDAVTDVIIANNLRGCGLY
;
A
#
# COMPACT_ATOMS: atom_id res chain seq x y z
N MET A 1 3.26 -3.01 20.97
CA MET A 1 3.14 -3.67 22.30
C MET A 1 3.10 -2.66 23.44
N GLY A 2 4.16 -1.86 23.70
CA GLY A 2 4.19 -0.90 24.81
C GLY A 2 3.02 0.08 24.86
N THR A 3 2.68 0.73 23.73
CA THR A 3 1.53 1.65 23.62
C THR A 3 0.19 1.00 23.98
N LEU A 4 0.03 -0.28 23.64
CA LEU A 4 -1.21 -1.04 23.89
C LEU A 4 -1.17 -1.80 25.22
N SER A 5 -0.08 -1.68 25.98
CA SER A 5 0.17 -2.41 27.23
C SER A 5 0.02 -3.94 27.10
N ILE A 6 0.41 -4.49 25.95
CA ILE A 6 0.36 -5.93 25.68
C ILE A 6 1.72 -6.54 26.07
N PRO A 7 1.79 -7.45 27.06
CA PRO A 7 3.01 -8.19 27.39
C PRO A 7 3.32 -9.26 26.34
N PHE A 8 4.55 -9.79 26.32
CA PHE A 8 4.83 -11.01 25.57
C PHE A 8 4.05 -12.19 26.16
N GLY A 9 3.73 -13.16 25.30
CA GLY A 9 3.20 -14.45 25.75
C GLY A 9 4.24 -15.23 26.56
N ASP A 10 5.50 -15.13 26.13
CA ASP A 10 6.67 -15.67 26.84
C ASP A 10 7.68 -14.56 27.14
N ASN A 11 7.99 -14.35 28.42
CA ASN A 11 8.93 -13.31 28.87
C ASN A 11 10.36 -13.52 28.34
N GLU A 12 10.73 -14.74 27.91
CA GLU A 12 12.03 -14.97 27.25
C GLU A 12 12.15 -14.23 25.91
N ARG A 13 11.03 -13.78 25.31
CA ARG A 13 11.03 -12.98 24.09
C ARG A 13 11.58 -11.57 24.27
N GLU A 14 11.72 -11.08 25.51
CA GLU A 14 12.39 -9.79 25.76
C GLU A 14 13.82 -9.76 25.22
N CYS A 15 14.56 -10.88 25.33
CA CYS A 15 15.90 -11.00 24.77
C CYS A 15 15.90 -10.97 23.25
N ASP A 16 14.93 -11.66 22.61
CA ASP A 16 14.77 -11.67 21.16
C ASP A 16 14.43 -10.26 20.63
N ALA A 17 13.50 -9.56 21.30
CA ALA A 17 13.12 -8.20 20.94
C ALA A 17 14.31 -7.24 21.07
N LYS A 18 15.09 -7.36 22.14
CA LYS A 18 16.30 -6.57 22.32
C LYS A 18 17.32 -6.82 21.20
N MET A 19 17.53 -8.07 20.81
CA MET A 19 18.43 -8.42 19.71
C MET A 19 18.02 -7.75 18.39
N VAL A 20 16.73 -7.82 18.03
CA VAL A 20 16.21 -7.18 16.81
C VAL A 20 16.40 -5.66 16.87
N LEU A 21 16.07 -5.04 18.00
CA LEU A 21 16.24 -3.59 18.19
C LEU A 21 17.71 -3.15 18.15
N ASP A 22 18.62 -3.97 18.69
CA ASP A 22 20.06 -3.69 18.68
C ASP A 22 20.64 -3.73 17.25
N VAL A 23 20.20 -4.66 16.39
CA VAL A 23 20.59 -4.71 14.97
C VAL A 23 20.16 -3.45 14.24
N ILE A 24 18.91 -3.02 14.43
CA ILE A 24 18.37 -1.79 13.84
C ILE A 24 19.15 -0.56 14.35
N ALA A 25 19.42 -0.49 15.65
CA ALA A 25 20.15 0.63 16.26
C ALA A 25 21.59 0.74 15.73
N ARG A 26 22.19 -0.37 15.29
CA ARG A 26 23.51 -0.41 14.65
C ARG A 26 23.49 -0.17 13.13
N MET A 27 22.30 -0.03 12.54
CA MET A 27 22.11 0.07 11.08
C MET A 27 22.63 -1.14 10.31
N GLU A 28 22.61 -2.32 10.94
CA GLU A 28 23.01 -3.60 10.35
C GLU A 28 21.79 -4.33 9.73
N ASP A 29 20.64 -3.65 9.64
CA ASP A 29 19.37 -4.16 9.10
C ASP A 29 19.32 -4.25 7.55
N THR A 30 20.41 -3.87 6.89
CA THR A 30 20.61 -4.02 5.44
C THR A 30 21.48 -5.22 5.07
N GLU A 31 22.08 -5.89 6.06
CA GLU A 31 22.88 -7.10 5.87
C GLU A 31 22.00 -8.36 5.88
N PRO A 32 22.45 -9.48 5.27
CA PRO A 32 21.77 -10.75 5.38
C PRO A 32 21.53 -11.16 6.83
N PHE A 33 20.38 -11.78 7.12
CA PHE A 33 20.07 -12.22 8.47
C PHE A 33 21.12 -13.21 8.99
N SER A 34 21.61 -12.98 10.21
CA SER A 34 22.32 -14.03 10.93
C SER A 34 21.33 -15.12 11.35
N ASP A 35 21.82 -16.35 11.53
CA ASP A 35 20.99 -17.47 11.99
C ASP A 35 20.30 -17.13 13.33
N GLU A 36 20.99 -16.43 14.23
CA GLU A 36 20.45 -16.00 15.52
C GLU A 36 19.33 -14.97 15.37
N LEU A 37 19.53 -13.95 14.52
CA LEU A 37 18.53 -12.91 14.24
C LEU A 37 17.28 -13.52 13.61
N LEU A 38 17.46 -14.38 12.61
CA LEU A 38 16.35 -15.06 11.93
C LEU A 38 15.51 -15.88 12.93
N GLN A 39 16.16 -16.66 13.79
CA GLN A 39 15.44 -17.44 14.80
C GLN A 39 14.75 -16.56 15.85
N ALA A 40 15.36 -15.43 16.24
CA ALA A 40 14.73 -14.46 17.13
C ALA A 40 13.47 -13.85 16.51
N MET A 41 13.53 -13.42 15.25
CA MET A 41 12.36 -12.91 14.50
C MET A 41 11.24 -13.95 14.40
N LYS A 42 11.57 -15.21 14.13
CA LYS A 42 10.59 -16.31 14.08
C LYS A 42 9.91 -16.55 15.43
N ARG A 43 10.67 -16.57 16.54
CA ARG A 43 10.13 -16.73 17.90
C ARG A 43 9.25 -15.55 18.30
N LEU A 44 9.66 -14.33 17.96
CA LEU A 44 8.84 -13.13 18.17
C LEU A 44 7.55 -13.22 17.38
N TRP A 45 7.60 -13.58 16.10
CA TRP A 45 6.39 -13.69 15.29
C TRP A 45 5.43 -14.77 15.80
N ALA A 46 5.95 -15.87 16.34
CA ALA A 46 5.13 -16.92 16.93
C ALA A 46 4.58 -16.60 18.33
N ASP A 47 5.04 -15.53 18.99
CA ASP A 47 4.61 -15.15 20.33
C ASP A 47 3.14 -14.69 20.36
N THR A 48 2.37 -15.15 21.35
CA THR A 48 0.94 -14.83 21.44
C THR A 48 0.68 -13.36 21.71
N GLY A 49 1.54 -12.67 22.45
CA GLY A 49 1.43 -11.23 22.70
C GLY A 49 1.76 -10.40 21.45
N VAL A 50 2.74 -10.85 20.66
CA VAL A 50 3.03 -10.24 19.35
C VAL A 50 1.87 -10.45 18.38
N GLN A 51 1.27 -11.65 18.32
CA GLN A 51 0.09 -11.93 17.52
C GLN A 51 -1.14 -11.13 17.99
N GLU A 52 -1.35 -10.97 19.30
CA GLU A 52 -2.41 -10.11 19.84
C GLU A 52 -2.19 -8.65 19.43
N CYS A 53 -0.96 -8.14 19.53
CA CYS A 53 -0.62 -6.80 19.08
C CYS A 53 -0.91 -6.65 17.59
N PHE A 54 -0.48 -7.60 16.75
CA PHE A 54 -0.73 -7.62 15.32
C PHE A 54 -2.24 -7.63 15.00
N GLY A 55 -3.06 -8.37 15.74
CA GLY A 55 -4.51 -8.37 15.59
C GLY A 55 -5.19 -7.02 15.83
N ARG A 56 -4.47 -6.08 16.45
CA ARG A 56 -4.88 -4.68 16.72
C ARG A 56 -4.09 -3.68 15.86
N SER A 57 -3.56 -4.12 14.71
CA SER A 57 -2.71 -3.28 13.86
C SER A 57 -3.41 -2.06 13.29
N ASN A 58 -4.74 -1.99 13.29
CA ASN A 58 -5.49 -0.79 12.91
C ASN A 58 -5.32 0.37 13.92
N GLU A 59 -4.87 0.09 15.15
CA GLU A 59 -4.65 1.10 16.18
C GLU A 59 -3.28 1.80 16.09
N TYR A 60 -2.40 1.35 15.19
CA TYR A 60 -1.06 1.92 15.01
C TYR A 60 -0.57 1.76 13.57
N GLN A 61 0.55 2.39 13.24
CA GLN A 61 1.09 2.31 11.88
C GLN A 61 1.91 1.04 11.71
N LEU A 62 1.40 0.12 10.89
CA LEU A 62 2.09 -1.10 10.47
C LEU A 62 2.08 -1.20 8.94
N ASN A 63 3.10 -1.82 8.37
CA ASN A 63 3.11 -2.10 6.93
C ASN A 63 2.09 -3.20 6.61
N ASP A 64 1.21 -2.98 5.63
CA ASP A 64 0.22 -3.96 5.15
C ASP A 64 0.86 -5.30 4.72
N SER A 65 2.11 -5.26 4.25
CA SER A 65 2.88 -6.45 3.86
C SER A 65 3.59 -7.13 5.03
N ALA A 66 3.46 -6.65 6.28
CA ALA A 66 4.17 -7.21 7.43
C ALA A 66 3.90 -8.70 7.59
N LYS A 67 2.62 -9.12 7.53
CA LYS A 67 2.24 -10.54 7.62
C LYS A 67 2.85 -11.37 6.50
N TYR A 68 2.80 -10.87 5.26
CA TYR A 68 3.34 -11.56 4.09
C TYR A 68 4.83 -11.91 4.27
N PHE A 69 5.63 -10.97 4.79
CA PHE A 69 7.04 -11.22 5.04
C PHE A 69 7.28 -12.06 6.30
N LEU A 70 6.61 -11.75 7.41
CA LEU A 70 6.85 -12.41 8.69
C LEU A 70 6.37 -13.86 8.73
N ASP A 71 5.34 -14.21 7.95
CA ASP A 71 4.90 -15.60 7.79
C ASP A 71 5.93 -16.48 7.06
N ASP A 72 6.82 -15.89 6.27
CA ASP A 72 7.72 -16.61 5.36
C ASP A 72 9.20 -16.30 5.61
N LEU A 73 9.53 -16.07 6.89
CA LEU A 73 10.90 -15.77 7.33
C LEU A 73 11.91 -16.86 6.92
N ASP A 74 11.49 -18.12 6.84
CA ASP A 74 12.37 -19.21 6.40
C ASP A 74 12.85 -19.02 4.95
N ARG A 75 11.97 -18.58 4.05
CA ARG A 75 12.34 -18.28 2.67
C ARG A 75 13.19 -17.00 2.59
N LEU A 76 12.80 -15.96 3.32
CA LEU A 76 13.50 -14.66 3.29
C LEU A 76 14.89 -14.72 3.92
N GLY A 77 15.08 -15.59 4.91
CA GLY A 77 16.36 -15.80 5.59
C GLY A 77 17.26 -16.87 4.95
N ALA A 78 16.85 -17.46 3.83
CA ALA A 78 17.68 -18.43 3.10
C ALA A 78 18.95 -17.77 2.56
N LYS A 79 20.08 -18.49 2.59
CA LYS A 79 21.39 -17.96 2.15
C LYS A 79 21.43 -17.61 0.66
N ASP A 80 20.60 -18.27 -0.13
CA ASP A 80 20.42 -18.09 -1.57
C ASP A 80 19.10 -17.38 -1.90
N TYR A 81 18.50 -16.69 -0.92
CA TYR A 81 17.27 -15.94 -1.11
C TYR A 81 17.38 -14.98 -2.30
N MET A 82 16.41 -15.07 -3.20
CA MET A 82 16.20 -14.13 -4.29
C MET A 82 14.76 -13.62 -4.23
N PRO A 83 14.55 -12.28 -4.19
CA PRO A 83 13.22 -11.72 -4.16
C PRO A 83 12.41 -12.17 -5.38
N THR A 84 11.20 -12.65 -5.10
CA THR A 84 10.19 -12.90 -6.12
C THR A 84 9.59 -11.58 -6.60
N GLU A 85 8.90 -11.60 -7.74
CA GLU A 85 8.11 -10.46 -8.19
C GLU A 85 7.10 -10.01 -7.12
N GLN A 86 6.51 -10.96 -6.38
CA GLN A 86 5.58 -10.65 -5.31
C GLN A 86 6.25 -9.95 -4.12
N ASP A 87 7.49 -10.34 -3.77
CA ASP A 87 8.26 -9.65 -2.72
C ASP A 87 8.53 -8.20 -3.13
N ILE A 88 8.93 -7.99 -4.39
CA ILE A 88 9.19 -6.66 -4.96
C ILE A 88 7.92 -5.80 -4.88
N LEU A 89 6.77 -6.32 -5.35
CA LEU A 89 5.48 -5.62 -5.30
C LEU A 89 5.00 -5.33 -3.87
N ARG A 90 5.41 -6.14 -2.89
CA ARG A 90 5.04 -5.99 -1.47
C ARG A 90 6.00 -5.08 -0.70
N THR A 91 7.16 -4.75 -1.26
CA THR A 91 8.10 -3.82 -0.63
C THR A 91 7.52 -2.42 -0.53
N ARG A 92 7.76 -1.74 0.59
CA ARG A 92 7.30 -0.37 0.80
C ARG A 92 8.51 0.56 0.84
N VAL A 93 8.72 1.26 -0.26
CA VAL A 93 9.67 2.36 -0.34
C VAL A 93 8.89 3.66 -0.43
N LYS A 94 9.12 4.58 0.50
CA LYS A 94 8.45 5.89 0.47
C LYS A 94 8.89 6.65 -0.78
N THR A 95 7.98 6.89 -1.72
CA THR A 95 8.23 7.76 -2.86
C THR A 95 8.56 9.18 -2.38
N THR A 96 9.69 9.71 -2.83
CA THR A 96 10.09 11.10 -2.59
C THR A 96 10.30 11.77 -3.94
N GLY A 97 9.75 12.98 -4.11
CA GLY A 97 9.78 13.66 -5.40
C GLY A 97 8.78 13.07 -6.42
N ILE A 98 9.21 13.08 -7.67
CA ILE A 98 8.42 12.69 -8.85
C ILE A 98 9.24 11.68 -9.63
N VAL A 99 8.65 10.53 -9.94
CA VAL A 99 9.25 9.46 -10.74
C VAL A 99 8.52 9.40 -12.07
N GLU A 100 9.26 9.40 -13.17
CA GLU A 100 8.73 9.33 -14.52
C GLU A 100 9.07 7.97 -15.14
N VAL A 101 8.06 7.25 -15.62
CA VAL A 101 8.20 5.92 -16.23
C VAL A 101 7.62 5.95 -17.64
N HIS A 102 8.38 5.45 -18.60
CA HIS A 102 7.94 5.32 -20.00
C HIS A 102 7.72 3.86 -20.34
N PHE A 103 6.59 3.55 -20.95
CA PHE A 103 6.31 2.22 -21.46
C PHE A 103 5.36 2.27 -22.65
N SER A 104 5.34 1.21 -23.44
CA SER A 104 4.41 1.07 -24.56
C SER A 104 3.34 0.05 -24.24
N PHE A 105 2.07 0.39 -24.48
CA PHE A 105 0.92 -0.50 -24.27
C PHE A 105 -0.16 -0.23 -25.32
N LYS A 106 -0.75 -1.28 -25.93
CA LYS A 106 -1.69 -1.17 -27.06
C LYS A 106 -1.20 -0.23 -28.19
N ASN A 107 0.10 -0.27 -28.51
CA ASN A 107 0.78 0.61 -29.49
C ASN A 107 0.76 2.12 -29.15
N LEU A 108 0.45 2.48 -27.90
CA LEU A 108 0.57 3.83 -27.38
C LEU A 108 1.80 3.93 -26.48
N ASN A 109 2.45 5.09 -26.49
CA ASN A 109 3.55 5.38 -25.59
C ASN A 109 3.02 6.15 -24.39
N PHE A 110 3.09 5.54 -23.22
CA PHE A 110 2.67 6.12 -21.96
C PHE A 110 3.84 6.82 -21.27
N LYS A 111 3.52 7.96 -20.66
CA LYS A 111 4.38 8.73 -19.77
C LYS A 111 3.69 8.79 -18.41
N LEU A 112 4.06 7.89 -17.50
CA LEU A 112 3.46 7.79 -16.17
C LEU A 112 4.30 8.57 -15.16
N PHE A 113 3.64 9.42 -14.38
CA PHE A 113 4.25 10.18 -13.30
C PHE A 113 3.75 9.64 -11.95
N ASP A 114 4.64 9.07 -11.14
CA ASP A 114 4.37 8.70 -9.75
C ASP A 114 4.87 9.81 -8.81
N VAL A 115 4.04 10.18 -7.84
CA VAL A 115 4.29 11.30 -6.93
C VAL A 115 4.07 10.87 -5.49
N GLY A 116 4.93 11.36 -4.59
CA GLY A 116 4.77 11.10 -3.16
C GLY A 116 3.41 11.61 -2.63
N GLY A 117 2.66 10.74 -1.95
CA GLY A 117 1.33 11.06 -1.40
C GLY A 117 1.34 11.80 -0.06
N GLN A 118 2.49 11.80 0.64
CA GLN A 118 2.63 12.46 1.94
C GLN A 118 2.54 13.98 1.84
N ARG A 119 2.06 14.64 2.89
CA ARG A 119 1.80 16.09 2.90
C ARG A 119 3.05 16.93 2.55
N SER A 120 4.24 16.48 2.93
CA SER A 120 5.51 17.12 2.57
C SER A 120 5.79 17.12 1.07
N GLU A 121 5.27 16.11 0.35
CA GLU A 121 5.50 15.90 -1.08
C GLU A 121 4.43 16.57 -1.95
N ARG A 122 3.21 16.80 -1.41
CA ARG A 122 2.07 17.37 -2.18
C ARG A 122 2.35 18.71 -2.84
N LYS A 123 3.24 19.53 -2.27
CA LYS A 123 3.66 20.81 -2.89
C LYS A 123 4.36 20.61 -4.24
N LYS A 124 4.94 19.43 -4.49
CA LYS A 124 5.67 19.11 -5.71
C LYS A 124 4.75 18.69 -6.86
N TRP A 125 3.50 18.30 -6.59
CA TRP A 125 2.56 17.78 -7.59
C TRP A 125 2.30 18.77 -8.74
N ILE A 126 2.33 20.07 -8.45
CA ILE A 126 2.11 21.11 -9.47
C ILE A 126 3.16 21.05 -10.61
N HIS A 127 4.33 20.46 -10.37
CA HIS A 127 5.40 20.36 -11.37
C HIS A 127 5.16 19.27 -12.43
N CYS A 128 4.15 18.42 -12.27
CA CYS A 128 3.81 17.36 -13.23
C CYS A 128 2.34 17.39 -13.69
N PHE A 129 1.65 18.52 -13.49
CA PHE A 129 0.22 18.67 -13.82
C PHE A 129 -0.03 19.37 -15.16
N GLU A 130 1.02 19.74 -15.90
CA GLU A 130 0.91 20.27 -17.27
C GLU A 130 0.76 19.11 -18.27
N ASP A 131 -0.13 19.30 -19.26
CA ASP A 131 -0.40 18.36 -20.36
C ASP A 131 -0.77 16.92 -19.95
N VAL A 132 -1.43 16.77 -18.79
CA VAL A 132 -1.90 15.47 -18.29
C VAL A 132 -3.15 15.01 -19.06
N THR A 133 -3.04 13.84 -19.71
CA THR A 133 -4.18 13.21 -20.42
C THR A 133 -5.22 12.62 -19.47
N ALA A 134 -4.77 11.97 -18.40
CA ALA A 134 -5.64 11.31 -17.42
C ALA A 134 -4.97 11.31 -16.04
N ILE A 135 -5.80 11.34 -14.99
CA ILE A 135 -5.35 11.20 -13.60
C ILE A 135 -5.87 9.86 -13.06
N ILE A 136 -4.96 9.04 -12.56
CA ILE A 136 -5.28 7.83 -11.80
C ILE A 136 -5.15 8.19 -10.32
N PHE A 137 -6.27 8.35 -9.63
CA PHE A 137 -6.30 8.68 -8.20
C PHE A 137 -6.51 7.40 -7.39
N CYS A 138 -5.51 7.01 -6.60
CA CYS A 138 -5.56 5.79 -5.80
C CYS A 138 -6.09 6.06 -4.39
N VAL A 139 -6.98 5.19 -3.91
CA VAL A 139 -7.54 5.23 -2.55
C VAL A 139 -7.34 3.87 -1.91
N ALA A 140 -6.73 3.84 -0.73
CA ALA A 140 -6.59 2.61 0.04
C ALA A 140 -7.92 2.29 0.73
N MET A 141 -8.62 1.28 0.24
CA MET A 141 -9.92 0.85 0.80
C MET A 141 -9.78 0.27 2.21
N SER A 142 -8.62 -0.26 2.56
CA SER A 142 -8.29 -0.85 3.86
C SER A 142 -7.97 0.18 4.94
N GLU A 143 -7.80 1.45 4.60
CA GLU A 143 -7.43 2.51 5.57
C GLU A 143 -8.66 3.15 6.25
N TYR A 144 -9.87 2.60 6.07
CA TYR A 144 -11.10 3.22 6.56
C TYR A 144 -11.22 3.30 8.09
N ASP A 145 -10.50 2.42 8.80
CA ASP A 145 -10.44 2.35 10.27
C ASP A 145 -9.07 2.79 10.81
N GLN A 146 -8.20 3.27 9.92
CA GLN A 146 -6.92 3.84 10.30
C GLN A 146 -7.06 5.35 10.48
N VAL A 147 -6.43 5.87 11.53
CA VAL A 147 -6.26 7.30 11.68
C VAL A 147 -5.02 7.74 10.92
N LEU A 148 -5.11 8.86 10.22
CA LEU A 148 -3.90 9.54 9.75
C LEU A 148 -3.14 10.01 10.98
N HIS A 149 -1.80 10.00 10.95
CA HIS A 149 -0.99 10.64 12.00
C HIS A 149 -1.36 12.12 12.22
N GLU A 150 -2.05 12.74 11.26
CA GLU A 150 -2.38 14.16 11.21
C GLU A 150 -3.88 14.49 11.37
N ASP A 151 -4.80 13.52 11.47
CA ASP A 151 -6.25 13.78 11.59
C ASP A 151 -7.05 12.61 12.23
N GLU A 152 -7.95 12.91 13.18
CA GLU A 152 -8.64 11.96 14.09
C GLU A 152 -10.16 11.84 13.82
N THR A 153 -10.60 11.80 12.56
CA THR A 153 -12.05 11.74 12.27
C THR A 153 -12.65 10.32 12.39
N THR A 154 -13.91 10.25 12.80
CA THR A 154 -14.67 9.01 13.01
C THR A 154 -15.43 8.57 11.76
N ASN A 155 -15.42 7.26 11.46
CA ASN A 155 -16.20 6.64 10.39
C ASN A 155 -17.72 6.74 10.63
N GLN A 156 -18.49 7.17 9.62
CA GLN A 156 -19.95 7.39 9.69
C GLN A 156 -20.78 6.25 9.04
N TYR A 157 -20.15 5.14 8.64
CA TYR A 157 -20.82 4.03 7.98
C TYR A 157 -21.76 3.24 8.92
N THR A 158 -23.01 3.05 8.50
CA THR A 158 -24.05 2.32 9.27
C THR A 158 -24.62 1.10 8.54
N GLY A 159 -24.06 0.72 7.39
CA GLY A 159 -24.50 -0.41 6.58
C GLY A 159 -24.04 -1.77 7.12
N LYS A 160 -24.26 -2.85 6.34
CA LYS A 160 -23.83 -4.19 6.77
C LYS A 160 -22.31 -4.33 6.69
N GLN A 161 -21.78 -5.20 7.55
CA GLN A 161 -20.36 -5.54 7.56
C GLN A 161 -20.02 -6.57 6.48
N THR A 162 -20.25 -6.18 5.21
CA THR A 162 -19.97 -6.97 4.01
C THR A 162 -19.12 -6.14 3.05
N TYR A 163 -18.20 -6.80 2.35
CA TYR A 163 -17.26 -6.13 1.43
C TYR A 163 -18.01 -5.26 0.40
N GLU A 164 -19.06 -5.80 -0.21
CA GLU A 164 -19.78 -5.16 -1.31
C GLU A 164 -20.45 -3.86 -0.86
N GLU A 165 -21.16 -3.89 0.28
CA GLU A 165 -21.84 -2.69 0.80
C GLU A 165 -20.84 -1.63 1.30
N ALA A 166 -19.76 -2.03 1.96
CA ALA A 166 -18.74 -1.11 2.44
C ALA A 166 -17.98 -0.45 1.28
N ALA A 167 -17.59 -1.25 0.28
CA ALA A 167 -16.87 -0.76 -0.88
C ALA A 167 -17.74 0.18 -1.73
N ALA A 168 -19.01 -0.16 -1.93
CA ALA A 168 -19.96 0.73 -2.61
C ALA A 168 -20.18 2.04 -1.84
N TYR A 169 -20.25 1.99 -0.52
CA TYR A 169 -20.37 3.19 0.31
C TYR A 169 -19.16 4.11 0.16
N ILE A 170 -17.94 3.56 0.27
CA ILE A 170 -16.71 4.34 0.11
C ILE A 170 -16.67 4.97 -1.29
N GLN A 171 -16.95 4.19 -2.35
CA GLN A 171 -17.01 4.71 -3.71
C GLN A 171 -18.00 5.88 -3.82
N ALA A 172 -19.22 5.74 -3.29
CA ALA A 172 -20.22 6.80 -3.30
C ALA A 172 -19.76 8.06 -2.53
N GLN A 173 -19.03 7.89 -1.42
CA GLN A 173 -18.46 9.03 -0.69
C GLN A 173 -17.46 9.81 -1.55
N PHE A 174 -16.60 9.15 -2.31
CA PHE A 174 -15.65 9.80 -3.22
C PHE A 174 -16.34 10.45 -4.42
N GLU A 175 -17.29 9.75 -5.06
CA GLU A 175 -18.06 10.28 -6.18
C GLU A 175 -18.87 11.52 -5.79
N SER A 176 -19.43 11.56 -4.57
CA SER A 176 -20.16 12.73 -4.05
C SER A 176 -19.31 14.00 -3.93
N LYS A 177 -17.97 13.88 -3.93
CA LYS A 177 -17.06 15.04 -3.94
C LYS A 177 -16.94 15.67 -5.32
N ASN A 178 -17.39 15.00 -6.38
CA ASN A 178 -17.43 15.56 -7.71
C ASN A 178 -18.50 16.65 -7.80
N LYS A 179 -18.06 17.90 -7.93
CA LYS A 179 -18.96 19.06 -8.09
C LYS A 179 -19.24 19.39 -9.55
N SER A 180 -18.60 18.70 -10.49
CA SER A 180 -18.79 18.94 -11.92
C SER A 180 -19.93 18.08 -12.45
N SER A 181 -20.84 18.71 -13.20
CA SER A 181 -21.90 18.00 -13.93
C SER A 181 -21.44 17.43 -15.28
N THR A 182 -20.22 17.77 -15.72
CA THR A 182 -19.68 17.37 -17.03
C THR A 182 -18.50 16.43 -16.93
N LYS A 183 -17.79 16.42 -15.80
CA LYS A 183 -16.64 15.55 -15.59
C LYS A 183 -17.10 14.21 -15.05
N GLU A 184 -16.95 13.17 -15.86
CA GLU A 184 -17.18 11.78 -15.45
C GLU A 184 -16.00 11.25 -14.63
N ILE A 185 -16.29 10.39 -13.66
CA ILE A 185 -15.29 9.67 -12.85
C ILE A 185 -15.46 8.18 -13.13
N TYR A 186 -14.38 7.53 -13.56
CA TYR A 186 -14.36 6.09 -13.80
C TYR A 186 -13.71 5.39 -12.60
N CYS A 187 -14.49 4.58 -11.87
CA CYS A 187 -14.07 3.90 -10.66
C CYS A 187 -13.75 2.43 -10.94
N HIS A 188 -12.60 1.96 -10.47
CA HIS A 188 -12.21 0.55 -10.53
C HIS A 188 -11.70 0.08 -9.16
N GLN A 189 -12.16 -1.08 -8.72
CA GLN A 189 -11.61 -1.75 -7.55
C GLN A 189 -10.38 -2.56 -7.98
N THR A 190 -9.27 -2.36 -7.26
CA THR A 190 -7.99 -2.98 -7.60
C THR A 190 -7.33 -3.64 -6.40
N CYS A 191 -6.50 -4.64 -6.68
CA CYS A 191 -5.44 -5.10 -5.80
C CYS A 191 -4.11 -4.81 -6.51
N ALA A 192 -3.41 -3.75 -6.10
CA ALA A 192 -2.17 -3.31 -6.75
C ALA A 192 -1.04 -4.36 -6.74
N THR A 193 -1.12 -5.33 -5.85
CA THR A 193 -0.15 -6.42 -5.72
C THR A 193 -0.55 -7.69 -6.49
N ASP A 194 -1.70 -7.67 -7.18
CA ASP A 194 -2.17 -8.72 -8.09
C ASP A 194 -1.98 -8.25 -9.54
N THR A 195 -1.02 -8.86 -10.23
CA THR A 195 -0.66 -8.49 -11.61
C THR A 195 -1.79 -8.76 -12.61
N ASN A 196 -2.60 -9.80 -12.39
CA ASN A 196 -3.71 -10.14 -13.28
C ASN A 196 -4.85 -9.12 -13.14
N ASN A 197 -5.16 -8.73 -11.90
CA ASN A 197 -6.15 -7.70 -11.64
C ASN A 197 -5.74 -6.35 -12.26
N ILE A 198 -4.49 -5.93 -12.05
CA ILE A 198 -3.99 -4.67 -12.61
C ILE A 198 -3.93 -4.72 -14.13
N GLN A 199 -3.56 -5.84 -14.74
CA GLN A 199 -3.58 -5.97 -16.19
C GLN A 199 -4.98 -5.76 -16.76
N PHE A 200 -6.01 -6.39 -16.18
CA PHE A 200 -7.39 -6.23 -16.64
C PHE A 200 -7.91 -4.80 -16.44
N VAL A 201 -7.65 -4.20 -15.27
CA VAL A 201 -8.10 -2.84 -14.98
C VAL A 201 -7.39 -1.81 -15.87
N PHE A 202 -6.08 -1.95 -16.07
CA PHE A 202 -5.32 -1.04 -16.92
C PHE A 202 -5.71 -1.15 -18.40
N ASP A 203 -6.09 -2.34 -18.85
CA ASP A 203 -6.66 -2.57 -20.18
C ASP A 203 -7.95 -1.77 -20.39
N ALA A 204 -8.89 -1.86 -19.44
CA ALA A 204 -10.16 -1.14 -19.45
C ALA A 204 -9.97 0.39 -19.35
N VAL A 205 -9.07 0.85 -18.48
CA VAL A 205 -8.72 2.27 -18.35
C VAL A 205 -8.14 2.81 -19.67
N THR A 206 -7.27 2.03 -20.33
CA THR A 206 -6.69 2.40 -21.62
C THR A 206 -7.77 2.58 -22.69
N ASP A 207 -8.74 1.67 -22.75
CA ASP A 207 -9.84 1.77 -23.74
C ASP A 207 -10.69 3.02 -23.52
N VAL A 208 -10.95 3.39 -22.25
CA VAL A 208 -11.65 4.64 -21.90
C VAL A 208 -10.84 5.87 -22.32
N ILE A 209 -9.53 5.88 -22.06
CA ILE A 209 -8.64 6.97 -22.46
C ILE A 209 -8.63 7.13 -23.98
N ILE A 210 -8.53 6.03 -24.73
CA ILE A 210 -8.55 6.05 -26.19
C ILE A 210 -9.89 6.59 -26.70
N ALA A 211 -11.01 6.04 -26.22
CA ALA A 211 -12.34 6.43 -26.66
C ALA A 211 -12.61 7.93 -26.43
N ASN A 212 -12.24 8.46 -25.25
CA ASN A 212 -12.47 9.87 -24.92
C ASN A 212 -11.58 10.82 -25.72
N ASN A 213 -10.30 10.46 -25.93
CA ASN A 213 -9.41 11.28 -26.77
C ASN A 213 -9.84 11.27 -28.24
N LEU A 214 -10.29 10.12 -28.77
CA LEU A 214 -10.78 10.03 -30.15
C LEU A 214 -12.07 10.83 -30.38
N ARG A 215 -13.01 10.84 -29.41
CA ARG A 215 -14.18 11.74 -29.45
C ARG A 215 -13.76 13.20 -29.45
N GLY A 216 -12.75 13.58 -28.66
CA GLY A 216 -12.18 14.93 -28.66
C GLY A 216 -11.62 15.38 -30.02
N CYS A 217 -11.18 14.42 -30.84
CA CYS A 217 -10.73 14.65 -32.22
C CYS A 217 -11.84 14.55 -33.29
N GLY A 218 -13.10 14.29 -32.90
CA GLY A 218 -14.24 14.21 -33.83
C GLY A 218 -14.31 12.92 -34.65
N LEU A 219 -13.67 11.83 -34.19
CA LEU A 219 -13.65 10.54 -34.90
C LEU A 219 -14.78 9.57 -34.47
N TYR A 220 -15.74 10.04 -33.68
CA TYR A 220 -16.97 9.35 -33.27
C TYR A 220 -18.11 10.33 -33.03
#